data_AF-F5RAP2-F1
#
_entry.id   AF-F5RAP2-F1
#
_cell.length_a   1.000
_cell.length_b   1.000
_cell.length_c   1.000
_cell.angle_alpha   90.00
_cell.angle_beta   90.00
_cell.angle_gamma   90.00
#
_symmetry.space_group_name_H-M   'P 1'
#
loop_
_entity.id
_entity.type
_entity.pdbx_description
1 polymer ?
#
loop_
_entity_poly.entity_id
_entity_poly.type
_entity_poly.pdbx_seq_one_letter_code
_entity_poly.pdbx_strand_id
1 'polypeptide(L)' 'MKWMLVVIVMNAPVKTDLVFGSLAECLSAEAQMRQEWAEHYGQAKKAGAAAETLGLLSSQMTKGTCIPAK' A
#
# COMPACT_ATOMS: atom_id res chain seq x y z
N MET A 1 -18.33 1.98 -13.65
CA MET A 1 -16.98 1.60 -14.12
C MET A 1 -16.24 1.00 -12.95
N LYS A 2 -15.55 -0.13 -13.14
CA LYS A 2 -14.83 -0.82 -12.07
C LYS A 2 -13.43 -0.20 -11.89
N TRP A 3 -12.90 -0.20 -10.68
CA TRP A 3 -11.59 0.37 -10.34
C TRP A 3 -10.72 -0.70 -9.70
N MET A 4 -9.50 -0.89 -10.17
CA MET A 4 -8.56 -1.85 -9.60
C MET A 4 -7.49 -1.11 -8.80
N LEU A 5 -7.22 -1.59 -7.59
CA LEU A 5 -6.07 -1.14 -6.83
C LEU A 5 -4.79 -1.78 -7.40
N VAL A 6 -3.82 -0.94 -7.71
CA VAL A 6 -2.48 -1.37 -8.13
C VAL A 6 -1.51 -0.85 -7.10
N VAL A 7 -0.66 -1.73 -6.58
CA VAL A 7 0.32 -1.40 -5.55
C VAL A 7 1.71 -1.50 -6.12
N ILE A 8 2.57 -0.54 -5.83
CA ILE A 8 3.95 -0.52 -6.32
C ILE A 8 4.83 -1.12 -5.22
N VAL A 9 5.32 -2.34 -5.43
CA VAL A 9 6.25 -3.03 -4.53
C VAL A 9 7.63 -2.98 -5.18
N MET A 10 8.65 -2.44 -4.50
CA MET A 10 10.02 -2.39 -5.04
C MET A 10 10.10 -1.79 -6.46
N ASN A 11 9.35 -0.71 -6.71
CA ASN A 11 9.25 -0.03 -8.00
C ASN A 11 8.57 -0.85 -9.13
N ALA A 12 7.96 -2.00 -8.81
CA ALA A 12 7.19 -2.81 -9.74
C ALA A 12 5.68 -2.72 -9.42
N PRO A 13 4.81 -2.46 -10.42
CA PRO A 13 3.37 -2.44 -10.22
C PRO A 13 2.82 -3.86 -10.10
N VAL A 14 2.15 -4.13 -8.98
CA VAL A 14 1.45 -5.37 -8.65
C VAL A 14 -0.05 -5.09 -8.69
N LYS A 15 -0.78 -5.81 -9.55
CA LYS A 15 -2.25 -5.76 -9.58
C LYS A 15 -2.77 -6.57 -8.40
N THR A 16 -3.54 -5.96 -7.51
CA THR A 16 -3.97 -6.65 -6.29
C THR A 16 -5.25 -7.47 -6.45
N ASP A 17 -5.78 -7.62 -7.67
CA ASP A 17 -7.09 -8.22 -7.97
C ASP A 17 -8.29 -7.61 -7.21
N LEU A 18 -8.03 -6.62 -6.36
CA LEU A 18 -9.03 -5.86 -5.64
C LEU A 18 -9.72 -4.90 -6.61
N VAL A 19 -10.92 -5.28 -7.03
CA VAL A 19 -11.76 -4.51 -7.95
C VAL A 19 -12.94 -3.91 -7.20
N PHE A 20 -13.03 -2.58 -7.23
CA PHE A 20 -14.05 -1.77 -6.57
C PHE A 20 -15.08 -1.26 -7.57
N GLY A 21 -16.32 -1.07 -7.10
CA GLY A 21 -17.41 -0.51 -7.92
C GLY A 21 -17.28 1.00 -8.14
N SER A 22 -16.53 1.67 -7.28
CA SER A 22 -16.40 3.14 -7.23
C SER A 22 -14.95 3.58 -6.99
N LEU A 23 -14.58 4.74 -7.52
CA LEU A 23 -13.26 5.34 -7.29
C LEU A 23 -13.04 5.63 -5.80
N ALA A 24 -14.08 6.12 -5.10
CA ALA A 24 -14.03 6.42 -3.68
C ALA A 24 -13.70 5.19 -2.82
N GLU A 25 -14.23 4.02 -3.17
CA GLU A 25 -13.92 2.77 -2.46
C GLU A 25 -12.48 2.33 -2.71
N CYS A 26 -11.99 2.47 -3.95
CA CYS A 26 -10.60 2.17 -4.27
C CYS A 26 -9.61 3.09 -3.52
N LEU A 27 -9.92 4.39 -3.43
CA LEU A 27 -9.10 5.35 -2.68
C LEU A 27 -9.14 5.09 -1.17
N SER A 28 -10.30 4.73 -0.62
CA SER A 28 -10.42 4.32 0.79
C SER A 28 -9.62 3.04 1.08
N ALA A 29 -9.58 2.09 0.15
CA ALA A 29 -8.75 0.89 0.27
C ALA A 29 -7.25 1.23 0.21
N GLU A 30 -6.83 2.12 -0.69
CA GLU A 30 -5.45 2.63 -0.75
C GLU A 30 -5.03 3.30 0.58
N ALA A 31 -5.91 4.15 1.12
CA ALA A 31 -5.68 4.86 2.37
C ALA A 31 -5.53 3.89 3.56
N GLN A 32 -6.41 2.88 3.65
CA GLN A 32 -6.28 1.83 4.68
C GLN A 32 -4.98 1.07 4.54
N MET A 33 -4.59 0.67 3.32
CA MET A 33 -3.35 -0.07 3.11
C MET A 33 -2.11 0.75 3.50
N ARG A 34 -2.11 2.07 3.21
CA ARG A 34 -1.05 2.98 3.67
C ARG A 34 -1.04 3.14 5.19
N GLN A 35 -2.22 3.19 5.82
CA GLN A 35 -2.34 3.29 7.27
C GLN A 35 -1.79 2.04 7.97
N GLU A 36 -2.19 0.84 7.54
CA GLU A 36 -1.67 -0.43 8.06
C GLU A 36 -0.14 -0.48 7.95
N TRP A 37 0.41 -0.06 6.80
CA TRP A 37 1.87 0.02 6.62
C TRP A 37 2.52 1.04 7.57
N ALA A 38 1.91 2.21 7.76
CA ALA A 38 2.42 3.21 8.70
C ALA A 38 2.38 2.70 10.15
N GLU A 39 1.35 1.93 10.52
CA GLU A 39 1.25 1.29 11.82
C GLU A 39 2.29 0.19 12.00
N HIS A 40 2.47 -0.71 11.02
CA HIS A 40 3.53 -1.71 11.03
C HIS A 40 4.93 -1.09 11.13
N TYR A 41 5.18 -0.02 10.38
CA TYR A 41 6.42 0.74 10.48
C TYR A 41 6.60 1.39 11.86
N GLY A 42 5.54 2.00 12.40
CA GLY A 42 5.55 2.61 13.72
C GLY A 42 5.76 1.61 14.85
N GLN A 43 5.15 0.42 14.75
CA GLN A 43 5.35 -0.69 15.68
C GLN A 43 6.76 -1.26 15.58
N ALA A 44 7.28 -1.50 14.38
CA ALA A 44 8.66 -1.93 14.19
C ALA A 44 9.65 -0.92 14.78
N LYS A 45 9.39 0.37 14.59
CA LYS A 45 10.19 1.45 15.18
C LYS A 45 10.14 1.43 16.71
N LYS A 46 8.96 1.24 17.30
CA LYS A 46 8.77 1.12 18.75
C LYS A 46 9.39 -0.15 19.34
N ALA A 47 9.39 -1.25 18.58
CA ALA A 47 10.00 -2.52 18.96
C ALA A 47 11.55 -2.49 18.92
N GLY A 48 12.16 -1.36 18.56
CA GLY A 48 13.61 -1.22 18.48
C GLY A 48 14.21 -1.92 17.27
N ALA A 49 13.44 -2.11 16.19
CA ALA A 49 13.95 -2.67 14.95
C ALA A 49 15.16 -1.88 14.45
N ALA A 50 16.18 -2.59 13.96
CA ALA A 50 17.39 -1.98 13.45
C ALA A 50 17.07 -0.96 12.35
N ALA A 51 17.89 0.10 12.26
CA ALA A 51 17.71 1.16 11.26
C ALA A 51 17.66 0.60 9.82
N GLU A 52 18.37 -0.50 9.57
CA GLU A 52 18.36 -1.22 8.29
C GLU A 52 17.00 -1.89 8.02
N THR A 53 16.37 -2.49 9.03
CA THR A 53 15.03 -3.07 8.94
C THR A 53 13.97 -1.98 8.70
N LEU A 54 14.10 -0.83 9.36
CA LEU A 54 13.23 0.34 9.11
C LEU A 54 13.47 0.94 7.71
N GLY A 55 14.72 0.96 7.25
CA GLY A 55 15.08 1.35 5.89
C GLY A 55 14.45 0.43 4.84
N LEU A 56 14.45 -0.88 5.08
CA LEU A 56 13.79 -1.87 4.23
C LEU A 56 12.26 -1.72 4.27
N LEU A 57 11.65 -1.58 5.46
CA LEU A 57 10.20 -1.37 5.58
C LEU A 57 9.76 -0.07 4.87
N SER A 58 10.51 1.02 5.03
CA SER A 58 10.20 2.30 4.37
C SER A 58 10.43 2.25 2.86
N SER A 59 11.47 1.55 2.40
CA SER A 59 11.71 1.31 0.97
C SER A 59 10.64 0.41 0.34
N GLN A 60 10.07 -0.49 1.13
CA GLN A 60 8.95 -1.35 0.75
C GLN A 60 7.58 -0.69 0.94
N MET A 61 7.49 0.57 1.39
CA MET A 61 6.21 1.26 1.45
C MET A 61 5.56 1.28 0.08
N THR A 62 4.56 0.42 -0.05
CA THR A 62 3.83 0.22 -1.27
C THR A 62 3.02 1.46 -1.58
N LYS A 63 3.38 2.16 -2.66
CA LYS A 63 2.55 3.24 -3.19
C LYS A 63 1.42 2.62 -3.99
N GLY A 64 0.19 2.82 -3.55
CA GLY A 64 -0.99 2.39 -4.29
C GLY A 64 -1.44 3.45 -5.31
N THR A 65 -2.10 3.01 -6.36
CA THR A 65 -2.88 3.88 -7.25
C THR A 65 -4.10 3.12 -7.76
N CYS A 66 -5.17 3.86 -8.04
CA CYS A 66 -6.42 3.31 -8.57
C CYS A 66 -6.47 3.48 -10.08
N ILE A 67 -6.54 2.36 -10.81
CA ILE A 67 -6.69 2.38 -12.26
C ILE A 67 -8.08 1.90 -12.67
N PRO A 68 -8.66 2.40 -13.76
CA PRO A 68 -9.90 1.86 -14.30
C PRO A 68 -9.69 0.40 -14.72
N ALA A 69 -10.49 -0.51 -14.16
CA ALA A 69 -10.55 -1.90 -14.54
C ALA A 69 -11.50 -2.04 -15.74
N LYS A 70 -10.99 -2.64 -16.83
CA LYS A 70 -11.79 -2.97 -18.02
C LYS A 70 -12.74 -4.13 -17.76
#